data_AF-A0A2H6IPB8-F1
#
_entry.id   AF-A0A2H6IPB8-F1
#
_cell.length_a   1.000
_cell.length_b   1.000
_cell.length_c   1.000
_cell.angle_alpha   90.00
_cell.angle_beta   90.00
_cell.angle_gamma   90.00
#
_symmetry.space_group_name_H-M   'P 1'
#
loop_
_entity.id
_entity.type
_entity.pdbx_description
1 polymer ?
#
loop_
_entity_poly.entity_id
_entity_poly.type
_entity_poly.pdbx_seq_one_letter_code
_entity_poly.pdbx_strand_id
1 'polypeptide(L)' 'MDLIFLAKELDALLVTVDHGAIKWAEKLGVRWLIPTEFKEYLLSFVDTKKK' A
#
# COMPACT_ATOMS: atom_id res chain seq x y z
N MET A 1 -12.32 -6.47 5.61
CA MET A 1 -11.53 -7.68 5.29
C MET A 1 -11.33 -7.77 3.78
N ASP A 2 -12.39 -7.64 2.99
CA ASP A 2 -12.38 -7.80 1.52
C ASP A 2 -11.31 -6.96 0.80
N LEU A 3 -11.10 -5.70 1.23
CA LEU A 3 -10.09 -4.83 0.61
C LEU A 3 -8.65 -5.36 0.74
N ILE A 4 -8.32 -6.05 1.85
CA ILE A 4 -6.97 -6.60 2.07
C ILE A 4 -6.76 -7.82 1.19
N PHE A 5 -7.79 -8.66 1.05
CA PHE A 5 -7.75 -9.80 0.15
C PHE A 5 -7.67 -9.36 -1.30
N LEU A 6 -8.43 -8.34 -1.70
CA LEU A 6 -8.32 -7.74 -3.02
C LEU A 6 -6.90 -7.21 -3.29
N ALA A 7 -6.30 -6.50 -2.34
CA ALA A 7 -4.93 -6.01 -2.48
C ALA A 7 -3.92 -7.17 -2.62
N LYS A 8 -4.12 -8.27 -1.90
CA LYS A 8 -3.30 -9.47 -2.01
C LYS A 8 -3.44 -10.15 -3.38
N GLU A 9 -4.66 -10.32 -3.86
CA GLU A 9 -4.95 -10.98 -5.15
C GLU A 9 -4.39 -10.19 -6.34
N LEU A 10 -4.35 -8.86 -6.24
CA LEU A 10 -3.83 -7.97 -7.27
C LEU A 10 -2.33 -7.64 -7.14
N ASP A 11 -1.65 -8.14 -6.09
CA ASP A 11 -0.32 -7.66 -5.67
C ASP A 11 -0.23 -6.12 -5.56
N ALA A 12 -1.30 -5.51 -5.06
CA ALA A 12 -1.45 -4.06 -4.95
C ALA A 12 -0.94 -3.52 -3.59
N LEU A 13 -0.61 -2.23 -3.58
CA LEU A 13 -0.33 -1.48 -2.35
C LEU A 13 -1.66 -1.09 -1.67
N LEU A 14 -1.85 -1.48 -0.41
CA LEU A 14 -2.97 -1.02 0.41
C LEU A 14 -2.69 0.37 1.00
N VAL A 15 -3.48 1.38 0.64
CA VAL A 15 -3.38 2.72 1.24
C VAL A 15 -4.49 2.92 2.27
N THR A 16 -4.16 3.04 3.55
CA THR A 16 -5.16 3.14 4.63
C THR A 16 -4.61 3.77 5.93
N VAL A 17 -5.48 4.34 6.75
CA VAL A 17 -5.18 4.75 8.15
C VAL A 17 -5.82 3.82 9.19
N ASP A 18 -6.58 2.82 8.76
CA ASP A 18 -7.23 1.87 9.67
C ASP A 18 -6.18 0.93 10.29
N HIS A 19 -5.93 1.08 11.58
CA HIS A 19 -4.95 0.28 12.31
C HIS A 19 -5.30 -1.20 12.40
N GLY A 20 -6.57 -1.57 12.35
CA GLY A 20 -7.00 -2.96 12.27
C GLY A 20 -6.63 -3.57 10.92
N ALA A 21 -6.88 -2.84 9.83
CA ALA A 21 -6.53 -3.25 8.48
C ALA A 21 -5.01 -3.35 8.30
N ILE A 22 -4.23 -2.41 8.84
CA ILE A 22 -2.76 -2.44 8.82
C ILE A 22 -2.24 -3.71 9.51
N LYS A 23 -2.70 -4.01 10.73
CA LYS A 23 -2.30 -5.23 11.46
C LYS A 23 -2.60 -6.51 10.68
N TRP A 24 -3.73 -6.55 9.95
CA TRP A 24 -4.06 -7.69 9.10
C TRP A 24 -3.21 -7.74 7.84
N ALA A 25 -2.92 -6.60 7.21
CA ALA A 25 -2.02 -6.51 6.05
C ALA A 25 -0.61 -7.01 6.39
N GLU A 26 -0.06 -6.61 7.53
CA GLU A 26 1.24 -7.09 8.04
C GLU A 26 1.25 -8.61 8.23
N LYS A 27 0.22 -9.18 8.86
CA LYS A 27 0.09 -10.63 9.06
C LYS A 27 -0.02 -11.42 7.76
N LEU A 28 -0.63 -10.82 6.73
CA LEU A 28 -0.91 -11.46 5.46
C LEU A 28 0.16 -11.23 4.39
N GLY A 29 1.18 -10.42 4.69
CA GLY A 29 2.26 -10.05 3.77
C GLY A 29 1.84 -9.04 2.69
N VAL A 30 0.79 -8.26 2.92
CA VAL A 30 0.32 -7.23 1.99
C VAL A 30 1.07 -5.93 2.24
N ARG A 31 1.67 -5.36 1.19
CA ARG A 31 2.31 -4.04 1.25
C ARG A 31 1.26 -2.99 1.57
N TRP A 32 1.60 -2.08 2.48
CA TRP A 32 0.69 -1.01 2.87
C TRP A 32 1.42 0.32 3.04
N LEU A 33 0.66 1.41 3.03
CA LEU A 33 1.15 2.78 3.21
C LEU A 33 0.06 3.65 3.85
N ILE A 34 0.45 4.64 4.64
CA ILE A 34 -0.50 5.68 5.08
C ILE A 34 -0.70 6.74 3.97
N PRO A 35 -1.90 7.34 3.84
CA PRO A 35 -2.21 8.27 2.75
C PRO A 35 -1.27 9.48 2.66
N THR A 36 -0.74 9.96 3.80
CA THR A 36 0.18 11.10 3.84
C THR A 36 1.52 10.83 3.16
N GLU A 37 1.91 9.56 3.05
CA GLU A 37 3.15 9.13 2.39
C GLU A 37 2.93 8.78 0.91
N PHE A 38 1.67 8.64 0.48
CA PHE A 38 1.32 8.14 -0.86
C PHE A 38 1.84 9.01 -2.00
N LYS A 39 1.84 10.33 -1.83
CA LYS A 39 2.39 11.25 -2.83
C LYS A 39 3.88 11.00 -3.07
N GLU A 40 4.66 10.90 -1.99
CA GLU A 40 6.11 10.69 -2.08
C GLU A 40 6.43 9.31 -2.68
N TYR A 41 5.72 8.29 -2.21
CA TYR A 41 5.79 6.94 -2.79
C TYR A 41 5.55 6.99 -4.30
N LEU A 42 4.48 7.65 -4.76
CA LEU A 42 4.15 7.73 -6.19
C LEU A 42 5.22 8.47 -6.99
N LEU A 43 5.71 9.61 -6.50
CA LEU A 43 6.73 10.41 -7.18
C LEU A 43 8.06 9.66 -7.32
N SER A 44 8.40 8.79 -6.36
CA SER A 44 9.62 7.97 -6.42
C SER A 44 9.70 7.07 -7.66
N PHE A 45 8.57 6.68 -8.27
CA PHE A 45 8.52 5.89 -9.51
C PHE A 45 8.53 6.74 -10.78
N VAL A 46 8.11 8.00 -10.68
CA VAL A 46 8.03 8.91 -11.83
C VAL A 46 9.37 9.58 -12.06
N ASP A 47 10.04 10.02 -10.99
CA ASP A 47 11.32 10.73 -11.08
C ASP A 47 12.49 9.79 -11.40
N THR A 48 12.41 8.51 -11.01
CA THR A 48 13.42 7.51 -11.40
C THR A 48 13.45 7.23 -12.90
N LYS A 49 12.39 7.55 -13.66
CA LYS A 49 12.36 7.36 -15.13
C LYS A 49 13.06 8.46 -15.92
N LYS A 50 13.64 9.47 -15.28
CA LYS A 50 14.36 10.59 -15.93
C LYS A 50 15.89 10.41 -15.98
N LYS A 51 16.42 9.25 -15.60
CA LYS A 51 17.82 8.86 -15.82
C LYS A 51 17.87 7.65 -16.72
#